data_AF-A0A7C2LJS2-F1
#
_entry.id   AF-A0A7C2LJS2-F1
#
_cell.length_a   1.000
_cell.length_b   1.000
_cell.length_c   1.000
_cell.angle_alpha   90.00
_cell.angle_beta   90.00
_cell.angle_gamma   90.00
#
_symmetry.space_group_name_H-M   'P 1'
#
loop_
_entity.id
_entity.type
_entity.pdbx_description
1 polymer ?
#
loop_
_entity_poly.entity_id
_entity_poly.type
_entity_poly.pdbx_seq_one_letter_code
_entity_poly.pdbx_strand_id
1 'polypeptide(L)'
;QRWRYLASWGDWLIVGAYPHLFDDQKPGRTGNWNATSSEFLLVMNRHTGEIQWVHQAHYGFRHNAIATAQGRTFVMDNLSEEILALLARRGIEPDIRPEIRALDLHTGRVLWSYSDQVFGTWLSYSEEEDLLLQCGRRGGRGAPEDEPRDQMMVLRGRDGVDLWRRSERHTGPVGLHASQKRIIAGQNERSLDMLTGEPHMRRNPISQVEELWRFNRTYGCGTQNVSRYLITFRSGAAGYYDLYQEGGTGNLSGFRSGCTNNLVAADGVLNAPDYTRTCSCSYQHQTSLALVHRPEVEMWTYNTLSDPESGSIRQVGINFGAPGSRLEEGLLWVNYPPARYAPTPRIPLHLDTGDNSAWFLRHALEVQADTGGYAWVAASGVQGVRGIRLEGLFDGDDPAGGMCYTVRLHFAEPEDIETGQRVFDVNLQDNRVLKDFDIVARAGGSNRAVVTEFRGIRPDAERQMKVEFLSAAGSTLPPLICGVDIRLEERQ
;
A
#
# COMPACT_ATOMS: atom_id res chain seq x y z
N GLN A 1 20.59 -32.33 -1.11
CA GLN A 1 20.85 -31.10 -0.33
C GLN A 1 21.98 -30.25 -0.93
N ARG A 2 22.10 -30.13 -2.27
CA ARG A 2 23.20 -29.41 -2.94
C ARG A 2 22.77 -28.09 -3.62
N TRP A 3 21.50 -27.70 -3.52
CA TRP A 3 20.96 -26.47 -4.12
C TRP A 3 20.33 -25.61 -3.03
N ARG A 4 20.46 -24.28 -3.15
CA ARG A 4 19.93 -23.32 -2.16
C ARG A 4 19.29 -22.07 -2.77
N TYR A 5 19.65 -21.71 -4.00
CA TYR A 5 18.92 -20.74 -4.80
C TYR A 5 18.22 -21.44 -5.96
N LEU A 6 17.00 -21.01 -6.26
CA LEU A 6 16.20 -21.51 -7.37
C LEU A 6 15.38 -20.36 -7.95
N ALA A 7 15.53 -20.13 -9.25
CA ALA A 7 14.67 -19.24 -10.03
C ALA A 7 14.37 -19.87 -11.39
N SER A 8 13.35 -19.36 -12.08
CA SER A 8 13.01 -19.80 -13.43
C SER A 8 12.73 -18.62 -14.34
N TRP A 9 13.16 -18.72 -15.59
CA TRP A 9 12.80 -17.77 -16.65
C TRP A 9 12.57 -18.53 -17.95
N GLY A 10 11.35 -18.46 -18.48
CA GLY A 10 10.91 -19.32 -19.60
C GLY A 10 11.13 -20.81 -19.29
N ASP A 11 11.84 -21.49 -20.19
CA ASP A 11 12.17 -22.91 -20.11
C ASP A 11 13.43 -23.21 -19.27
N TRP A 12 14.04 -22.18 -18.67
CA TRP A 12 15.30 -22.31 -17.95
C TRP A 12 15.11 -22.27 -16.44
N LEU A 13 15.84 -23.14 -15.75
CA LEU A 13 15.97 -23.19 -14.30
C LEU A 13 17.37 -22.70 -13.91
N ILE A 14 17.44 -21.67 -13.09
CA ILE A 14 18.66 -21.04 -12.61
C ILE A 14 18.89 -21.50 -11.18
N VAL A 15 20.05 -22.09 -10.90
CA VAL A 15 20.32 -22.78 -9.64
C VAL A 15 21.64 -22.34 -9.04
N GLY A 16 21.59 -21.88 -7.79
CA GLY A 16 22.78 -21.77 -6.93
C GLY A 16 23.09 -23.14 -6.33
N ALA A 17 24.17 -23.75 -6.80
CA ALA A 17 24.60 -25.10 -6.45
C ALA A 17 25.84 -25.07 -5.55
N TYR A 18 26.00 -26.13 -4.74
CA TYR A 18 27.08 -26.27 -3.75
C TYR A 18 27.15 -25.06 -2.81
N PRO A 19 26.17 -24.95 -1.89
CA PRO A 19 26.18 -23.86 -0.94
C PRO A 19 27.41 -23.91 -0.03
N HIS A 20 28.05 -22.77 0.18
CA HIS A 20 29.23 -22.69 1.05
C HIS A 20 28.89 -23.05 2.50
N LEU A 21 29.77 -23.83 3.12
CA LEU A 21 29.78 -24.10 4.55
C LEU A 21 31.13 -23.65 5.11
N PHE A 22 31.13 -22.59 5.91
CA PHE A 22 32.35 -21.98 6.47
C PHE A 22 32.73 -22.58 7.83
N ASP A 23 31.75 -23.18 8.52
CA ASP A 23 31.87 -23.88 9.80
C ASP A 23 30.86 -25.06 9.92
N ASP A 24 30.89 -25.78 11.05
CA ASP A 24 30.03 -26.94 11.32
C ASP A 24 28.62 -26.58 11.86
N GLN A 25 28.30 -25.30 12.01
CA GLN A 25 27.01 -24.89 12.52
C GLN A 25 25.90 -25.08 11.47
N LYS A 26 24.67 -25.34 11.95
CA LYS A 26 23.51 -25.49 11.06
C LYS A 26 23.10 -24.12 10.47
N PRO A 27 22.80 -24.06 9.16
CA PRO A 27 22.26 -22.86 8.52
C PRO A 27 21.01 -22.30 9.22
N GLY A 28 20.83 -20.99 9.15
CA GLY A 28 19.61 -20.30 9.61
C GLY A 28 19.60 -19.83 11.06
N ARG A 29 20.77 -19.81 11.73
CA ARG A 29 20.95 -19.13 13.03
C ARG A 29 21.48 -17.71 12.84
N THR A 30 21.22 -16.83 13.79
CA THR A 30 21.80 -15.48 13.83
C THR A 30 23.33 -15.57 13.86
N GLY A 31 24.03 -14.79 13.03
CA GLY A 31 25.49 -14.84 12.92
C GLY A 31 26.03 -16.10 12.23
N ASN A 32 25.18 -16.85 11.51
CA ASN A 32 25.60 -17.98 10.70
C ASN A 32 25.54 -17.65 9.20
N TRP A 33 26.63 -17.94 8.50
CA TRP A 33 26.84 -17.60 7.09
C TRP A 33 26.74 -18.79 6.15
N ASN A 34 26.54 -19.99 6.70
CA ASN A 34 26.42 -21.20 5.92
C ASN A 34 25.18 -21.13 5.04
N ALA A 35 25.34 -21.54 3.78
CA ALA A 35 24.29 -21.57 2.78
C ALA A 35 23.65 -20.21 2.45
N THR A 36 24.39 -19.10 2.61
CA THR A 36 23.99 -17.76 2.16
C THR A 36 24.47 -17.44 0.73
N SER A 37 25.43 -18.22 0.23
CA SER A 37 25.98 -18.14 -1.13
C SER A 37 26.29 -19.54 -1.66
N SER A 38 26.61 -19.61 -2.96
CA SER A 38 26.93 -20.85 -3.68
C SER A 38 28.23 -20.74 -4.47
N GLU A 39 28.98 -21.84 -4.56
CA GLU A 39 30.20 -21.98 -5.36
C GLU A 39 29.92 -21.95 -6.86
N PHE A 40 28.76 -22.47 -7.27
CA PHE A 40 28.39 -22.57 -8.67
C PHE A 40 27.02 -21.98 -8.94
N LEU A 41 26.89 -21.33 -10.09
CA LEU A 41 25.62 -21.03 -10.73
C LEU A 41 25.50 -21.97 -11.93
N LEU A 42 24.39 -22.69 -12.03
CA LEU A 42 24.11 -23.51 -13.20
C LEU A 42 22.75 -23.13 -13.78
N VAL A 43 22.64 -23.28 -15.09
CA VAL A 43 21.39 -23.12 -15.82
C VAL A 43 21.09 -24.42 -16.54
N MET A 44 19.86 -24.90 -16.40
CA MET A 44 19.40 -26.13 -17.01
C MET A 44 18.01 -25.96 -17.60
N ASN A 45 17.66 -26.78 -18.58
CA ASN A 45 16.30 -26.84 -19.07
C ASN A 45 15.39 -27.39 -17.96
N ARG A 46 14.32 -26.66 -17.61
CA ARG A 46 13.45 -26.99 -16.48
C ARG A 46 12.58 -28.22 -16.71
N HIS A 47 12.41 -28.66 -17.95
CA HIS A 47 11.58 -29.79 -18.34
C HIS A 47 12.39 -31.07 -18.50
N THR A 48 13.60 -30.98 -19.06
CA THR A 48 14.47 -32.14 -19.30
C THR A 48 15.50 -32.36 -18.19
N GLY A 49 15.87 -31.31 -17.45
CA GLY A 49 16.95 -31.33 -16.47
C GLY A 49 18.36 -31.26 -17.08
N GLU A 50 18.46 -31.10 -18.39
CA GLU A 50 19.74 -30.98 -19.09
C GLU A 50 20.44 -29.67 -18.73
N ILE A 51 21.67 -29.76 -18.21
CA ILE A 51 22.49 -28.60 -17.85
C ILE A 51 23.03 -27.97 -19.13
N GLN A 52 22.71 -26.70 -19.32
CA GLN A 52 23.16 -25.90 -20.45
C GLN A 52 24.58 -25.38 -20.22
N TRP A 53 24.83 -24.81 -19.05
CA TRP A 53 26.14 -24.32 -18.65
C TRP A 53 26.27 -24.24 -17.13
N VAL A 54 27.52 -24.17 -16.66
CA VAL A 54 27.88 -23.99 -15.27
C VAL A 54 28.92 -22.86 -15.20
N HIS A 55 28.73 -21.95 -14.25
CA HIS A 55 29.66 -20.87 -13.95
C HIS A 55 30.13 -21.04 -12.50
N GLN A 56 31.44 -21.00 -12.28
CA GLN A 56 32.03 -21.02 -10.95
C GLN A 56 32.20 -19.59 -10.42
N ALA A 57 31.98 -19.39 -9.13
CA ALA A 57 32.26 -18.14 -8.43
C ALA A 57 33.73 -18.07 -8.02
N HIS A 58 34.28 -16.85 -7.95
CA HIS A 58 35.60 -16.60 -7.36
C HIS A 58 35.50 -16.50 -5.84
N TYR A 59 34.41 -15.90 -5.36
CA TYR A 59 34.06 -15.80 -3.95
C TYR A 59 32.86 -16.68 -3.63
N GLY A 60 31.73 -16.37 -4.25
CA GLY A 60 30.46 -17.01 -4.00
C GLY A 60 29.31 -16.14 -4.48
N PHE A 61 28.39 -16.76 -5.20
CA PHE A 61 27.18 -16.07 -5.65
C PHE A 61 26.20 -15.92 -4.49
N ARG A 62 26.01 -14.70 -3.97
CA ARG A 62 25.05 -14.42 -2.89
C ARG A 62 23.63 -14.68 -3.40
N HIS A 63 22.85 -15.53 -2.73
CA HIS A 63 21.56 -15.99 -3.28
C HIS A 63 20.52 -14.88 -3.47
N ASN A 64 20.54 -13.86 -2.62
CA ASN A 64 19.63 -12.71 -2.73
C ASN A 64 20.09 -11.66 -3.76
N ALA A 65 21.30 -11.84 -4.31
CA ALA A 65 21.91 -10.99 -5.31
C ALA A 65 22.05 -11.75 -6.64
N ILE A 66 21.00 -12.48 -6.99
CA ILE A 66 20.82 -13.14 -8.29
C ILE A 66 19.47 -12.71 -8.84
N ALA A 67 19.48 -12.07 -10.01
CA ALA A 67 18.28 -11.63 -10.73
C ALA A 67 18.35 -12.12 -12.18
N THR A 68 17.22 -12.55 -12.76
CA THR A 68 17.18 -13.03 -14.15
C THR A 68 15.98 -12.47 -14.88
N ALA A 69 16.20 -11.82 -16.02
CA ALA A 69 15.17 -11.36 -16.95
C ALA A 69 15.80 -11.02 -18.32
N GLN A 70 14.98 -10.82 -19.36
CA GLN A 70 15.43 -10.51 -20.73
C GLN A 70 16.59 -11.39 -21.25
N GLY A 71 16.59 -12.69 -20.93
CA GLY A 71 17.68 -13.58 -21.34
C GLY A 71 19.04 -13.27 -20.70
N ARG A 72 19.07 -12.54 -19.59
CA ARG A 72 20.28 -12.23 -18.81
C ARG A 72 20.12 -12.69 -17.36
N THR A 73 21.21 -13.16 -16.78
CA THR A 73 21.31 -13.42 -15.34
C THR A 73 22.37 -12.51 -14.73
N PHE A 74 21.95 -11.66 -13.82
CA PHE A 74 22.81 -10.79 -13.04
C PHE A 74 23.20 -11.50 -11.74
N VAL A 75 24.48 -11.53 -11.43
CA VAL A 75 25.01 -12.13 -10.20
C VAL A 75 25.98 -11.20 -9.51
N MET A 76 25.98 -11.24 -8.17
CA MET A 76 27.03 -10.67 -7.36
C MET A 76 27.95 -11.79 -6.84
N ASP A 77 29.20 -11.74 -7.25
CA ASP A 77 30.27 -12.61 -6.76
C ASP A 77 30.99 -11.90 -5.61
N ASN A 78 30.50 -12.14 -4.38
CA ASN A 78 31.00 -11.48 -3.17
C ASN A 78 30.62 -12.28 -1.91
N LEU A 79 31.42 -12.17 -0.84
CA LEU A 79 31.11 -12.73 0.49
C LEU A 79 31.07 -11.60 1.53
N SER A 80 30.51 -11.86 2.71
CA SER A 80 30.47 -10.83 3.77
C SER A 80 31.88 -10.53 4.28
N GLU A 81 32.10 -9.31 4.75
CA GLU A 81 33.40 -8.89 5.30
C GLU A 81 33.89 -9.84 6.40
N GLU A 82 32.98 -10.33 7.25
CA GLU A 82 33.28 -11.32 8.28
C GLU A 82 33.84 -12.63 7.71
N ILE A 83 33.26 -13.12 6.61
CA ILE A 83 33.70 -14.35 5.96
C ILE A 83 35.01 -14.13 5.21
N LEU A 84 35.19 -12.98 4.56
CA LEU A 84 36.46 -12.62 3.95
C LEU A 84 37.58 -12.58 4.99
N ALA A 85 37.33 -11.98 6.16
CA ALA A 85 38.28 -11.97 7.27
C ALA A 85 38.56 -13.39 7.83
N LEU A 86 37.54 -14.25 7.91
CA LEU A 86 37.71 -15.65 8.30
C LEU A 86 38.60 -16.43 7.31
N LEU A 87 38.37 -16.25 6.01
CA LEU A 87 39.13 -16.89 4.94
C LEU A 87 40.58 -16.38 4.92
N ALA A 88 40.80 -15.07 5.06
CA ALA A 88 42.13 -14.47 5.15
C ALA A 88 42.93 -15.03 6.34
N ARG A 89 42.30 -15.20 7.52
CA ARG A 89 42.92 -15.88 8.68
C ARG A 89 43.29 -17.34 8.41
N ARG A 90 42.65 -17.99 7.44
CA ARG A 90 42.97 -19.34 6.95
C ARG A 90 43.95 -19.34 5.77
N GLY A 91 44.49 -18.17 5.38
CA GLY A 91 45.40 -18.01 4.26
C GLY A 91 44.73 -18.10 2.88
N ILE A 92 43.41 -17.92 2.81
CA ILE A 92 42.63 -17.95 1.58
C ILE A 92 42.24 -16.50 1.27
N GLU A 93 42.94 -15.87 0.34
CA GLU A 93 42.63 -14.53 -0.16
C GLU A 93 42.36 -14.61 -1.67
N PRO A 94 41.21 -14.11 -2.14
CA PRO A 94 40.93 -14.00 -3.56
C PRO A 94 41.80 -12.93 -4.21
N ASP A 95 42.19 -13.18 -5.46
CA ASP A 95 43.11 -12.38 -6.27
C ASP A 95 42.41 -11.27 -7.09
N ILE A 96 41.09 -11.25 -7.11
CA ILE A 96 40.26 -10.27 -7.81
C ILE A 96 39.48 -9.40 -6.82
N ARG A 97 38.83 -8.33 -7.31
CA ARG A 97 37.85 -7.56 -6.53
C ARG A 97 36.48 -8.23 -6.60
N PRO A 98 35.57 -7.99 -5.64
CA PRO A 98 34.17 -8.37 -5.79
C PRO A 98 33.54 -7.76 -7.03
N GLU A 99 32.66 -8.51 -7.70
CA GLU A 99 32.08 -8.11 -8.99
C GLU A 99 30.58 -8.35 -9.05
N ILE A 100 29.86 -7.45 -9.75
CA ILE A 100 28.58 -7.78 -10.37
C ILE A 100 28.85 -8.18 -11.82
N ARG A 101 28.22 -9.26 -12.29
CA ARG A 101 28.30 -9.70 -13.69
C ARG A 101 26.92 -9.86 -14.29
N ALA A 102 26.78 -9.48 -15.54
CA ALA A 102 25.66 -9.91 -16.38
C ALA A 102 26.12 -11.08 -17.25
N LEU A 103 25.41 -12.20 -17.15
CA LEU A 103 25.63 -13.40 -17.94
C LEU A 103 24.52 -13.53 -18.97
N ASP A 104 24.87 -13.90 -20.20
CA ASP A 104 23.89 -14.36 -21.18
C ASP A 104 23.27 -15.68 -20.69
N LEU A 105 21.94 -15.72 -20.55
CA LEU A 105 21.25 -16.86 -19.94
C LEU A 105 21.39 -18.14 -20.77
N HIS A 106 21.56 -18.04 -22.09
CA HIS A 106 21.58 -19.19 -22.98
C HIS A 106 22.98 -19.82 -23.13
N THR A 107 24.02 -18.98 -23.03
CA THR A 107 25.41 -19.38 -23.29
C THR A 107 26.31 -19.34 -22.06
N GLY A 108 25.90 -18.64 -21.00
CA GLY A 108 26.71 -18.43 -19.80
C GLY A 108 27.87 -17.45 -19.99
N ARG A 109 27.96 -16.80 -21.15
CA ARG A 109 29.00 -15.82 -21.45
C ARG A 109 28.81 -14.56 -20.61
N VAL A 110 29.91 -14.04 -20.04
CA VAL A 110 29.92 -12.73 -19.40
C VAL A 110 29.70 -11.65 -20.47
N LEU A 111 28.63 -10.89 -20.33
CA LEU A 111 28.30 -9.76 -21.19
C LEU A 111 29.05 -8.50 -20.73
N TRP A 112 29.07 -8.27 -19.42
CA TRP A 112 29.83 -7.21 -18.77
C TRP A 112 30.07 -7.53 -17.28
N SER A 113 31.06 -6.86 -16.69
CA SER A 113 31.38 -6.92 -15.27
C SER A 113 31.50 -5.51 -14.68
N TYR A 114 31.17 -5.34 -13.41
CA TYR A 114 31.29 -4.08 -12.65
C TYR A 114 31.96 -4.35 -11.30
N SER A 115 32.99 -3.57 -10.95
CA SER A 115 33.85 -3.80 -9.77
C SER A 115 34.18 -2.56 -8.92
N ASP A 116 33.66 -1.37 -9.28
CA ASP A 116 34.00 -0.12 -8.57
C ASP A 116 33.38 -0.04 -7.16
N GLN A 117 32.10 -0.41 -7.01
CA GLN A 117 31.39 -0.43 -5.71
C GLN A 117 30.36 -1.56 -5.60
N VAL A 118 30.83 -2.76 -5.27
CA VAL A 118 29.99 -3.95 -5.08
C VAL A 118 29.71 -4.14 -3.59
N PHE A 119 28.44 -4.07 -3.20
CA PHE A 119 28.02 -4.10 -1.79
C PHE A 119 26.63 -4.70 -1.60
N GLY A 120 26.30 -4.99 -0.34
CA GLY A 120 24.96 -5.43 0.06
C GLY A 120 24.63 -6.85 -0.40
N THR A 121 23.41 -7.29 -0.10
CA THR A 121 22.96 -8.65 -0.43
C THR A 121 21.79 -8.69 -1.40
N TRP A 122 21.35 -7.55 -1.95
CA TRP A 122 20.17 -7.50 -2.83
C TRP A 122 20.52 -7.06 -4.24
N LEU A 123 20.11 -7.86 -5.23
CA LEU A 123 19.97 -7.41 -6.61
C LEU A 123 18.51 -7.56 -7.05
N SER A 124 18.02 -6.55 -7.75
CA SER A 124 16.69 -6.56 -8.36
C SER A 124 16.76 -5.89 -9.73
N TYR A 125 16.03 -6.42 -10.70
CA TYR A 125 16.11 -5.94 -12.08
C TYR A 125 14.74 -5.51 -12.60
N SER A 126 14.68 -4.32 -13.19
CA SER A 126 13.55 -3.80 -13.94
C SER A 126 13.75 -4.09 -15.42
N GLU A 127 12.93 -4.99 -15.96
CA GLU A 127 12.94 -5.35 -17.37
C GLU A 127 12.51 -4.18 -18.27
N GLU A 128 11.44 -3.46 -17.91
CA GLU A 128 10.92 -2.37 -18.74
C GLU A 128 11.89 -1.20 -18.89
N GLU A 129 12.63 -0.88 -17.81
CA GLU A 129 13.57 0.25 -17.80
C GLU A 129 15.03 -0.18 -18.03
N ASP A 130 15.30 -1.48 -18.10
CA ASP A 130 16.65 -2.06 -18.19
C ASP A 130 17.58 -1.55 -17.06
N LEU A 131 17.10 -1.64 -15.81
CA LEU A 131 17.78 -1.14 -14.62
C LEU A 131 18.04 -2.25 -13.59
N LEU A 132 19.28 -2.36 -13.15
CA LEU A 132 19.72 -3.27 -12.08
C LEU A 132 19.98 -2.47 -10.80
N LEU A 133 19.14 -2.67 -9.80
CA LEU A 133 19.30 -2.12 -8.45
C LEU A 133 20.18 -3.04 -7.60
N GLN A 134 21.23 -2.46 -7.01
CA GLN A 134 22.00 -3.02 -5.90
C GLN A 134 21.69 -2.26 -4.62
N CYS A 135 21.33 -2.98 -3.54
CA CYS A 135 21.11 -2.36 -2.23
C CYS A 135 21.29 -3.34 -1.08
N GLY A 136 21.07 -2.82 0.14
CA GLY A 136 20.97 -3.66 1.32
C GLY A 136 19.63 -4.40 1.40
N ARG A 137 19.61 -5.55 2.08
CA ARG A 137 18.39 -6.31 2.40
C ARG A 137 18.18 -6.46 3.89
N ARG A 138 18.24 -5.35 4.63
CA ARG A 138 18.07 -5.40 6.08
C ARG A 138 16.62 -5.77 6.45
N GLY A 139 16.43 -6.99 6.95
CA GLY A 139 15.14 -7.49 7.45
C GLY A 139 14.98 -7.36 8.96
N GLY A 140 13.86 -7.86 9.50
CA GLY A 140 13.56 -7.85 10.94
C GLY A 140 14.25 -8.95 11.77
N ARG A 141 14.81 -9.97 11.12
CA ARG A 141 15.71 -10.95 11.74
C ARG A 141 17.12 -10.61 11.24
N GLY A 142 18.10 -10.59 12.14
CA GLY A 142 19.42 -9.98 11.97
C GLY A 142 20.02 -10.01 10.56
N ALA A 143 20.64 -8.90 10.18
CA ALA A 143 21.34 -8.75 8.90
C ALA A 143 22.86 -8.87 9.12
N PRO A 144 23.62 -9.14 8.06
CA PRO A 144 25.07 -8.99 8.05
C PRO A 144 25.53 -7.68 8.70
N GLU A 145 26.65 -7.68 9.43
CA GLU A 145 27.22 -6.42 9.97
C GLU A 145 27.57 -5.44 8.85
N ASP A 146 28.05 -5.96 7.72
CA ASP A 146 28.35 -5.25 6.47
C ASP A 146 27.11 -4.97 5.61
N GLU A 147 25.90 -5.30 6.06
CA GLU A 147 24.67 -5.00 5.31
C GLU A 147 24.39 -3.49 5.31
N PRO A 148 24.39 -2.82 4.14
CA PRO A 148 24.19 -1.40 4.08
C PRO A 148 22.78 -0.99 4.54
N ARG A 149 22.78 0.12 5.29
CA ARG A 149 21.64 0.83 5.91
C ARG A 149 20.72 1.55 4.95
N ASP A 150 21.43 2.12 4.02
CA ASP A 150 21.11 3.39 3.43
C ASP A 150 21.74 3.51 2.05
N GLN A 151 22.41 2.49 1.51
CA GLN A 151 23.04 2.60 0.20
C GLN A 151 22.19 1.92 -0.86
N MET A 152 21.85 2.69 -1.90
CA MET A 152 21.24 2.20 -3.13
C MET A 152 22.06 2.66 -4.32
N MET A 153 22.21 1.77 -5.30
CA MET A 153 22.89 2.04 -6.55
C MET A 153 22.13 1.40 -7.70
N VAL A 154 21.99 2.13 -8.81
CA VAL A 154 21.38 1.60 -10.03
C VAL A 154 22.38 1.59 -11.16
N LEU A 155 22.56 0.40 -11.73
CA LEU A 155 23.29 0.16 -12.97
C LEU A 155 22.30 0.00 -14.12
N ARG A 156 22.71 0.35 -15.34
CA ARG A 156 21.98 -0.04 -16.54
C ARG A 156 22.26 -1.51 -16.86
N GLY A 157 21.22 -2.30 -17.09
CA GLY A 157 21.34 -3.74 -17.28
C GLY A 157 22.06 -4.18 -18.55
N ARG A 158 21.97 -3.43 -19.65
CA ARG A 158 22.62 -3.83 -20.91
C ARG A 158 24.15 -3.72 -20.90
N ASP A 159 24.72 -2.78 -20.15
CA ASP A 159 26.14 -2.40 -20.27
C ASP A 159 26.84 -2.17 -18.91
N GLY A 160 26.12 -2.24 -17.78
CA GLY A 160 26.69 -2.06 -16.44
C GLY A 160 27.06 -0.61 -16.11
N VAL A 161 26.61 0.37 -16.91
CA VAL A 161 26.86 1.79 -16.66
C VAL A 161 26.17 2.21 -15.37
N ASP A 162 26.93 2.79 -14.46
CA ASP A 162 26.41 3.46 -13.26
C ASP A 162 25.57 4.68 -13.64
N LEU A 163 24.30 4.69 -13.22
CA LEU A 163 23.37 5.77 -13.50
C LEU A 163 23.25 6.72 -12.33
N TRP A 164 23.08 6.19 -11.12
CA TRP A 164 23.00 6.98 -9.90
C TRP A 164 23.26 6.14 -8.65
N ARG A 165 23.69 6.85 -7.60
CA ARG A 165 23.90 6.33 -6.25
C ARG A 165 23.20 7.23 -5.25
N ARG A 166 22.63 6.67 -4.19
CA ARG A 166 21.92 7.44 -3.15
C ARG A 166 22.14 6.86 -1.76
N SER A 167 22.34 7.76 -0.80
CA SER A 167 22.18 7.46 0.62
C SER A 167 20.72 7.69 1.03
N GLU A 168 19.94 6.61 1.14
CA GLU A 168 18.55 6.60 1.58
C GLU A 168 18.28 5.40 2.48
N ARG A 169 17.86 5.66 3.72
CA ARG A 169 17.54 4.61 4.69
C ARG A 169 16.41 3.72 4.17
N HIS A 170 16.64 2.40 4.19
CA HIS A 170 15.66 1.42 3.74
C HIS A 170 15.74 0.09 4.49
N THR A 171 14.67 -0.67 4.36
CA THR A 171 14.53 -2.06 4.78
C THR A 171 14.08 -2.90 3.60
N GLY A 172 14.67 -4.10 3.50
CA GLY A 172 14.45 -5.01 2.40
C GLY A 172 13.43 -6.11 2.70
N PRO A 173 12.96 -6.83 1.67
CA PRO A 173 13.29 -6.63 0.26
C PRO A 173 12.62 -5.37 -0.31
N VAL A 174 13.37 -4.60 -1.11
CA VAL A 174 12.82 -3.47 -1.87
C VAL A 174 12.12 -4.01 -3.12
N GLY A 175 10.96 -3.46 -3.45
CA GLY A 175 10.20 -3.83 -4.64
C GLY A 175 10.41 -2.84 -5.77
N LEU A 176 10.43 -3.32 -7.02
CA LEU A 176 10.43 -2.47 -8.21
C LEU A 176 9.02 -2.45 -8.80
N HIS A 177 8.44 -1.26 -8.93
CA HIS A 177 7.11 -1.07 -9.49
C HIS A 177 7.24 -0.51 -10.90
N ALA A 178 7.25 -1.39 -11.91
CA ALA A 178 7.57 -1.06 -13.29
C ALA A 178 6.68 0.06 -13.86
N SER A 179 5.35 -0.08 -13.77
CA SER A 179 4.41 0.87 -14.38
C SER A 179 4.39 2.26 -13.74
N GLN A 180 4.88 2.40 -12.50
CA GLN A 180 5.00 3.71 -11.82
C GLN A 180 6.47 4.14 -11.71
N LYS A 181 7.42 3.35 -12.23
CA LYS A 181 8.87 3.55 -12.14
C LYS A 181 9.37 3.81 -10.72
N ARG A 182 8.88 3.05 -9.75
CA ARG A 182 9.22 3.26 -8.32
C ARG A 182 10.12 2.15 -7.76
N ILE A 183 11.01 2.54 -6.85
CA ILE A 183 11.66 1.66 -5.88
C ILE A 183 10.89 1.82 -4.57
N ILE A 184 10.21 0.77 -4.14
CA ILE A 184 9.38 0.75 -2.94
C ILE A 184 10.13 0.03 -1.83
N ALA A 185 10.59 0.79 -0.84
CA ALA A 185 11.22 0.29 0.38
C ALA A 185 10.15 -0.19 1.40
N GLY A 186 10.56 -0.43 2.65
CA GLY A 186 9.68 -0.91 3.69
C GLY A 186 8.76 0.16 4.29
N GLN A 187 8.12 -0.22 5.39
CA GLN A 187 7.13 0.58 6.10
C GLN A 187 7.67 1.95 6.55
N ASN A 188 6.91 3.01 6.25
CA ASN A 188 7.24 4.41 6.56
C ASN A 188 8.57 4.91 5.98
N GLU A 189 9.14 4.19 5.01
CA GLU A 189 10.34 4.60 4.30
C GLU A 189 9.96 5.30 2.99
N ARG A 190 10.92 6.03 2.41
CA ARG A 190 10.68 6.75 1.16
C ARG A 190 10.63 5.77 0.00
N SER A 191 9.63 5.93 -0.85
CA SER A 191 9.71 5.39 -2.22
C SER A 191 10.58 6.33 -3.05
N LEU A 192 11.35 5.78 -3.97
CA LEU A 192 12.20 6.56 -4.88
C LEU A 192 11.75 6.36 -6.33
N ASP A 193 11.95 7.35 -7.17
CA ASP A 193 11.91 7.22 -8.62
C ASP A 193 13.11 6.38 -9.09
N MET A 194 12.85 5.40 -9.95
CA MET A 194 13.84 4.41 -10.35
C MET A 194 14.91 5.00 -11.30
N LEU A 195 14.57 6.05 -12.06
CA LEU A 195 15.45 6.65 -13.06
C LEU A 195 16.37 7.70 -12.44
N THR A 196 15.85 8.47 -11.49
CA THR A 196 16.52 9.65 -10.91
C THR A 196 16.99 9.43 -9.48
N GLY A 197 16.42 8.46 -8.77
CA GLY A 197 16.63 8.25 -7.35
C GLY A 197 15.91 9.25 -6.45
N GLU A 198 15.13 10.20 -6.99
CA GLU A 198 14.45 11.22 -6.18
C GLU A 198 13.24 10.66 -5.41
N PRO A 199 12.91 11.18 -4.21
CA PRO A 199 11.77 10.70 -3.45
C PRO A 199 10.45 10.88 -4.20
N HIS A 200 9.61 9.86 -4.16
CA HIS A 200 8.29 9.94 -4.73
C HIS A 200 7.36 10.80 -3.88
N MET A 201 6.75 11.79 -4.51
CA MET A 201 5.76 12.69 -3.92
C MET A 201 4.36 12.25 -4.33
N ARG A 202 3.38 12.49 -3.47
CA ARG A 202 1.96 12.32 -3.78
C ARG A 202 1.22 13.63 -3.50
N ARG A 203 0.21 13.90 -4.30
CA ARG A 203 -0.76 14.96 -4.02
C ARG A 203 -1.68 14.53 -2.88
N ASN A 204 -1.66 15.23 -1.76
CA ASN A 204 -2.54 14.93 -0.64
C ASN A 204 -4.02 15.12 -1.07
N PRO A 205 -4.90 14.11 -0.91
CA PRO A 205 -6.26 14.16 -1.43
C PRO A 205 -7.13 15.22 -0.72
N ILE A 206 -6.75 15.67 0.48
CA ILE A 206 -7.50 16.68 1.24
C ILE A 206 -7.02 18.10 0.91
N SER A 207 -5.72 18.36 1.07
CA SER A 207 -5.15 19.71 0.92
C SER A 207 -4.71 20.04 -0.51
N GLN A 208 -4.58 19.02 -1.37
CA GLN A 208 -4.04 19.11 -2.73
C GLN A 208 -2.59 19.60 -2.83
N VAL A 209 -1.87 19.61 -1.71
CA VAL A 209 -0.44 19.92 -1.62
C VAL A 209 0.37 18.63 -1.75
N GLU A 210 1.54 18.71 -2.38
CA GLU A 210 2.47 17.58 -2.48
C GLU A 210 3.07 17.22 -1.12
N GLU A 211 3.03 15.94 -0.77
CA GLU A 211 3.70 15.37 0.40
C GLU A 211 4.45 14.09 0.04
N LEU A 212 5.37 13.66 0.90
CA LEU A 212 6.11 12.43 0.66
C LEU A 212 5.17 11.22 0.64
N TRP A 213 5.23 10.41 -0.42
CA TRP A 213 4.51 9.15 -0.44
C TRP A 213 5.16 8.16 0.53
N ARG A 214 4.33 7.58 1.41
CA ARG A 214 4.70 6.51 2.34
C ARG A 214 3.50 5.61 2.57
N PHE A 215 3.76 4.35 2.90
CA PHE A 215 2.73 3.43 3.39
C PHE A 215 3.09 2.88 4.76
N ASN A 216 2.08 2.41 5.49
CA ASN A 216 2.26 1.89 6.84
C ASN A 216 1.51 0.57 7.04
N ARG A 217 2.01 -0.27 7.94
CA ARG A 217 1.38 -1.53 8.35
C ARG A 217 1.36 -1.60 9.88
N THR A 218 0.36 -2.25 10.47
CA THR A 218 0.21 -2.27 11.93
C THR A 218 1.33 -3.06 12.60
N TYR A 219 1.49 -4.34 12.24
CA TYR A 219 2.46 -5.24 12.86
C TYR A 219 2.77 -6.44 11.96
N GLY A 220 4.04 -6.86 11.89
CA GLY A 220 4.37 -8.11 11.22
C GLY A 220 5.84 -8.29 10.89
N CYS A 221 6.31 -9.53 10.96
CA CYS A 221 7.66 -9.93 10.57
C CYS A 221 7.78 -10.37 9.09
N GLY A 222 6.69 -10.26 8.32
CA GLY A 222 6.63 -10.65 6.92
C GLY A 222 7.38 -9.71 5.98
N THR A 223 7.95 -10.24 4.90
CA THR A 223 8.41 -9.44 3.75
C THR A 223 7.22 -8.80 3.02
N GLN A 224 7.48 -7.86 2.11
CA GLN A 224 6.46 -7.35 1.20
C GLN A 224 6.57 -8.02 -0.17
N ASN A 225 5.43 -8.15 -0.86
CA ASN A 225 5.40 -8.43 -2.30
C ASN A 225 4.75 -7.23 -2.98
N VAL A 226 5.35 -6.76 -4.07
CA VAL A 226 4.85 -5.63 -4.84
C VAL A 226 4.27 -6.17 -6.15
N SER A 227 3.06 -5.71 -6.48
CA SER A 227 2.39 -5.95 -7.76
C SER A 227 1.96 -4.62 -8.36
N ARG A 228 1.35 -4.64 -9.56
CA ARG A 228 0.85 -3.43 -10.23
C ARG A 228 -0.20 -2.65 -9.44
N TYR A 229 -0.97 -3.33 -8.58
CA TYR A 229 -2.14 -2.74 -7.90
C TYR A 229 -2.06 -2.85 -6.38
N LEU A 230 -1.22 -3.73 -5.84
CA LEU A 230 -1.13 -3.99 -4.40
C LEU A 230 0.32 -4.13 -3.95
N ILE A 231 0.63 -3.57 -2.78
CA ILE A 231 1.72 -4.09 -1.95
C ILE A 231 1.08 -5.02 -0.94
N THR A 232 1.46 -6.29 -0.87
CA THR A 232 0.94 -7.21 0.14
C THR A 232 1.99 -7.43 1.24
N PHE A 233 1.54 -7.64 2.47
CA PHE A 233 2.43 -7.85 3.62
C PHE A 233 1.67 -8.40 4.83
N ARG A 234 2.38 -8.53 5.96
CA ARG A 234 1.81 -8.84 7.28
C ARG A 234 1.47 -7.56 8.03
N SER A 235 0.22 -7.43 8.48
CA SER A 235 -0.27 -6.25 9.21
C SER A 235 -1.26 -6.65 10.31
N GLY A 236 -0.82 -7.49 11.25
CA GLY A 236 -1.70 -8.12 12.25
C GLY A 236 -2.60 -9.21 11.65
N ALA A 237 -3.11 -9.05 10.44
CA ALA A 237 -3.73 -10.07 9.59
C ALA A 237 -2.93 -10.21 8.27
N ALA A 238 -3.51 -10.86 7.26
CA ALA A 238 -3.09 -10.61 5.88
C ALA A 238 -3.43 -9.14 5.55
N GLY A 239 -2.49 -8.40 4.96
CA GLY A 239 -2.68 -6.97 4.71
C GLY A 239 -2.19 -6.59 3.32
N TYR A 240 -2.72 -5.48 2.83
CA TYR A 240 -2.29 -4.88 1.57
C TYR A 240 -2.33 -3.37 1.65
N TYR A 241 -1.50 -2.70 0.87
CA TYR A 241 -1.66 -1.30 0.50
C TYR A 241 -2.24 -1.24 -0.90
N ASP A 242 -3.28 -0.44 -1.09
CA ASP A 242 -3.86 -0.14 -2.39
C ASP A 242 -2.95 0.80 -3.18
N LEU A 243 -2.19 0.26 -4.15
CA LEU A 243 -1.35 1.06 -5.06
C LEU A 243 -2.13 1.62 -6.25
N TYR A 244 -3.36 1.16 -6.49
CA TYR A 244 -4.14 1.60 -7.63
C TYR A 244 -4.62 3.04 -7.43
N GLN A 245 -5.24 3.31 -6.28
CA GLN A 245 -5.65 4.68 -5.92
C GLN A 245 -4.70 5.34 -4.94
N GLU A 246 -3.75 4.60 -4.35
CA GLU A 246 -2.96 5.03 -3.19
C GLU A 246 -3.83 5.23 -1.93
N GLY A 247 -4.96 4.52 -1.88
CA GLY A 247 -6.04 4.71 -0.92
C GLY A 247 -5.75 4.28 0.51
N GLY A 248 -4.58 3.71 0.79
CA GLY A 248 -4.15 3.32 2.14
C GLY A 248 -3.98 1.83 2.32
N THR A 249 -3.81 1.42 3.58
CA THR A 249 -3.61 0.02 3.96
C THR A 249 -4.91 -0.61 4.45
N GLY A 250 -5.30 -1.73 3.84
CA GLY A 250 -6.40 -2.57 4.26
C GLY A 250 -5.93 -3.91 4.84
N ASN A 251 -6.80 -4.56 5.62
CA ASN A 251 -6.54 -5.88 6.21
C ASN A 251 -7.61 -6.88 5.78
N LEU A 252 -7.18 -8.08 5.42
CA LEU A 252 -8.01 -9.24 5.16
C LEU A 252 -8.02 -10.11 6.44
N SER A 253 -9.07 -9.94 7.22
CA SER A 253 -9.23 -10.58 8.54
C SER A 253 -9.46 -12.09 8.43
N GLY A 254 -9.31 -12.79 9.56
CA GLY A 254 -9.55 -14.23 9.66
C GLY A 254 -8.36 -15.12 9.29
N PHE A 255 -7.39 -14.62 8.53
CA PHE A 255 -6.13 -15.32 8.23
C PHE A 255 -4.91 -14.40 8.31
N ARG A 256 -3.71 -14.99 8.15
CA ARG A 256 -2.45 -14.26 8.16
C ARG A 256 -1.57 -14.58 6.98
N SER A 257 -0.73 -13.61 6.63
CA SER A 257 0.45 -13.89 5.80
C SER A 257 1.59 -14.53 6.61
N GLY A 258 2.47 -15.23 5.89
CA GLY A 258 3.68 -15.87 6.40
C GLY A 258 4.81 -14.88 6.73
N CYS A 259 5.86 -15.37 7.40
CA CYS A 259 7.11 -14.62 7.59
C CYS A 259 7.83 -14.39 6.25
N THR A 260 7.77 -15.40 5.38
CA THR A 260 7.90 -15.20 3.94
C THR A 260 6.50 -14.89 3.42
N ASN A 261 6.32 -13.75 2.79
CA ASN A 261 5.00 -13.35 2.35
C ASN A 261 4.46 -14.29 1.27
N ASN A 262 3.35 -14.94 1.59
CA ASN A 262 2.61 -15.89 0.76
C ASN A 262 1.42 -15.23 0.05
N LEU A 263 1.22 -13.91 0.19
CA LEU A 263 0.22 -13.16 -0.57
C LEU A 263 0.80 -12.79 -1.93
N VAL A 264 0.44 -13.52 -2.97
CA VAL A 264 1.01 -13.41 -4.32
C VAL A 264 -0.08 -13.03 -5.31
N ALA A 265 0.01 -11.83 -5.87
CA ALA A 265 -0.85 -11.42 -6.98
C ALA A 265 -0.29 -12.02 -8.28
N ALA A 266 -1.07 -12.89 -8.91
CA ALA A 266 -0.70 -13.54 -10.16
C ALA A 266 -1.97 -13.90 -10.96
N ASP A 267 -1.93 -13.63 -12.27
CA ASP A 267 -2.98 -14.02 -13.22
C ASP A 267 -4.40 -13.56 -12.81
N GLY A 268 -4.52 -12.32 -12.32
CA GLY A 268 -5.79 -11.73 -11.90
C GLY A 268 -6.32 -12.17 -10.53
N VAL A 269 -5.57 -13.02 -9.81
CA VAL A 269 -5.95 -13.57 -8.50
C VAL A 269 -4.92 -13.18 -7.44
N LEU A 270 -5.39 -12.84 -6.24
CA LEU A 270 -4.53 -12.77 -5.06
C LEU A 270 -4.51 -14.15 -4.37
N ASN A 271 -3.42 -14.88 -4.59
CA ASN A 271 -3.18 -16.20 -4.03
C ASN A 271 -2.62 -16.08 -2.61
N ALA A 272 -3.12 -16.92 -1.70
CA ALA A 272 -2.63 -17.03 -0.33
C ALA A 272 -2.50 -18.51 0.08
N PRO A 273 -1.46 -19.23 -0.37
CA PRO A 273 -1.21 -20.61 0.02
C PRO A 273 -1.00 -20.74 1.53
N ASP A 274 -1.53 -21.80 2.15
CA ASP A 274 -1.43 -21.96 3.61
C ASP A 274 -0.01 -22.29 4.08
N TYR A 275 0.62 -21.37 4.80
CA TYR A 275 1.92 -21.56 5.46
C TYR A 275 1.77 -21.74 6.98
N THR A 276 0.57 -22.03 7.48
CA THR A 276 0.25 -22.03 8.91
C THR A 276 0.20 -23.41 9.55
N ARG A 277 0.34 -24.51 8.79
CA ARG A 277 0.31 -25.89 9.32
C ARG A 277 1.25 -26.17 10.49
N THR A 278 2.34 -25.42 10.63
CA THR A 278 3.32 -25.55 11.74
C THR A 278 3.21 -24.46 12.81
N CYS A 279 2.20 -23.59 12.73
CA CYS A 279 2.06 -22.41 13.56
C CYS A 279 0.86 -22.52 14.51
N SER A 280 1.01 -21.97 15.71
CA SER A 280 0.01 -22.05 16.79
C SER A 280 -0.85 -20.79 16.96
N CYS A 281 -0.80 -19.85 16.01
CA CYS A 281 -1.54 -18.59 16.12
C CYS A 281 -3.07 -18.81 15.97
N SER A 282 -3.84 -18.04 16.75
CA SER A 282 -5.31 -18.12 16.82
C SER A 282 -6.04 -17.47 15.62
N TYR A 283 -5.64 -17.75 14.38
CA TYR A 283 -6.39 -17.35 13.17
C TYR A 283 -7.41 -18.43 12.81
N GLN A 284 -8.63 -18.01 12.49
CA GLN A 284 -9.76 -18.90 12.21
C GLN A 284 -9.60 -19.68 10.91
N HIS A 285 -8.94 -19.09 9.91
CA HIS A 285 -8.72 -19.70 8.61
C HIS A 285 -7.27 -20.18 8.47
N GLN A 286 -7.10 -21.50 8.51
CA GLN A 286 -5.84 -22.21 8.24
C GLN A 286 -6.00 -23.01 6.94
N THR A 287 -6.16 -22.29 5.84
CA THR A 287 -6.38 -22.88 4.52
C THR A 287 -5.78 -21.98 3.44
N SER A 288 -5.59 -22.55 2.25
CA SER A 288 -5.18 -21.77 1.08
C SER A 288 -6.37 -21.01 0.53
N LEU A 289 -6.17 -19.74 0.17
CA LEU A 289 -7.22 -18.88 -0.40
C LEU A 289 -6.79 -18.37 -1.77
N ALA A 290 -7.78 -18.15 -2.64
CA ALA A 290 -7.65 -17.46 -3.92
C ALA A 290 -8.73 -16.37 -3.95
N LEU A 291 -8.31 -15.12 -3.99
CA LEU A 291 -9.20 -13.96 -3.90
C LEU A 291 -9.28 -13.26 -5.25
N VAL A 292 -10.48 -12.91 -5.67
CA VAL A 292 -10.77 -12.14 -6.89
C VAL A 292 -11.31 -10.77 -6.54
N HIS A 293 -11.06 -9.79 -7.39
CA HIS A 293 -11.56 -8.44 -7.20
C HIS A 293 -13.09 -8.39 -7.36
N ARG A 294 -13.77 -7.77 -6.39
CA ARG A 294 -15.23 -7.56 -6.34
C ARG A 294 -15.49 -6.10 -5.94
N PRO A 295 -15.56 -5.16 -6.89
CA PRO A 295 -15.66 -3.72 -6.59
C PRO A 295 -16.92 -3.33 -5.79
N GLU A 296 -17.96 -4.16 -5.85
CA GLU A 296 -19.20 -3.97 -5.08
C GLU A 296 -19.06 -4.29 -3.58
N VAL A 297 -18.00 -5.00 -3.17
CA VAL A 297 -17.72 -5.27 -1.75
C VAL A 297 -16.91 -4.12 -1.18
N GLU A 298 -17.36 -3.57 -0.05
CA GLU A 298 -16.70 -2.46 0.61
C GLU A 298 -15.27 -2.81 1.05
N MET A 299 -14.38 -1.85 0.84
CA MET A 299 -13.00 -1.87 1.29
C MET A 299 -12.81 -0.71 2.27
N TRP A 300 -12.09 -0.99 3.36
CA TRP A 300 -11.75 0.01 4.36
C TRP A 300 -10.26 0.01 4.60
N THR A 301 -9.67 1.19 4.54
CA THR A 301 -8.25 1.41 4.71
C THR A 301 -7.98 2.35 5.88
N TYR A 302 -6.72 2.37 6.29
CA TYR A 302 -6.16 3.43 7.10
C TYR A 302 -4.96 4.04 6.39
N ASN A 303 -4.64 5.28 6.72
CA ASN A 303 -3.76 6.10 5.91
C ASN A 303 -2.54 6.59 6.68
N THR A 304 -1.54 7.02 5.92
CA THR A 304 -0.33 7.73 6.39
C THR A 304 -0.37 9.21 6.03
N LEU A 305 -1.52 9.68 5.56
CA LEU A 305 -1.74 11.06 5.16
C LEU A 305 -1.58 11.98 6.37
N SER A 306 -0.98 13.14 6.14
CA SER A 306 -0.83 14.16 7.17
C SER A 306 -2.20 14.73 7.57
N ASP A 307 -2.35 15.10 8.83
CA ASP A 307 -3.50 15.91 9.27
C ASP A 307 -3.48 17.24 8.48
N PRO A 308 -4.63 17.73 8.01
CA PRO A 308 -4.67 19.02 7.33
C PRO A 308 -4.32 20.15 8.31
N GLU A 309 -3.52 21.11 7.84
CA GLU A 309 -3.34 22.37 8.55
C GLU A 309 -4.64 23.19 8.53
N SER A 310 -4.83 24.06 9.52
CA SER A 310 -5.98 24.97 9.51
C SER A 310 -5.93 25.86 8.26
N GLY A 311 -7.04 25.99 7.54
CA GLY A 311 -7.08 26.75 6.29
C GLY A 311 -6.56 25.97 5.08
N SER A 312 -6.34 24.66 5.16
CA SER A 312 -5.79 23.87 4.05
C SER A 312 -6.79 22.90 3.39
N ILE A 313 -7.96 22.67 3.98
CA ILE A 313 -8.91 21.65 3.50
C ILE A 313 -9.60 22.14 2.22
N ARG A 314 -9.20 21.58 1.08
CA ARG A 314 -9.83 21.88 -0.21
C ARG A 314 -10.93 20.90 -0.54
N GLN A 315 -10.80 19.64 -0.14
CA GLN A 315 -11.87 18.66 -0.29
C GLN A 315 -11.80 17.59 0.77
N VAL A 316 -12.93 17.04 1.17
CA VAL A 316 -13.00 15.90 2.10
C VAL A 316 -14.37 15.25 2.03
N GLY A 317 -14.39 13.92 2.07
CA GLY A 317 -15.60 13.14 2.34
C GLY A 317 -15.62 12.73 3.80
N ILE A 318 -16.74 12.89 4.49
CA ILE A 318 -16.99 12.34 5.82
C ILE A 318 -17.98 11.19 5.66
N ASN A 319 -17.62 10.00 6.12
CA ASN A 319 -18.51 8.84 6.16
C ASN A 319 -18.84 8.48 7.62
N PHE A 320 -20.08 8.74 8.02
CA PHE A 320 -20.55 8.54 9.38
C PHE A 320 -20.79 7.05 9.64
N GLY A 321 -20.22 6.50 10.71
CA GLY A 321 -20.34 5.09 11.09
C GLY A 321 -19.44 4.12 10.33
N ALA A 322 -18.63 4.60 9.38
CA ALA A 322 -17.75 3.74 8.60
C ALA A 322 -16.61 3.14 9.46
N PRO A 323 -16.20 1.88 9.20
CA PRO A 323 -15.15 1.21 9.99
C PRO A 323 -13.72 1.64 9.63
N GLY A 324 -13.54 2.36 8.52
CA GLY A 324 -12.25 2.93 8.09
C GLY A 324 -12.45 3.94 6.96
N SER A 325 -11.35 4.45 6.44
CA SER A 325 -11.37 5.42 5.34
C SER A 325 -11.38 4.73 4.00
N ARG A 326 -11.74 5.46 2.94
CA ARG A 326 -11.65 4.99 1.57
C ARG A 326 -11.38 6.16 0.64
N LEU A 327 -10.36 6.03 -0.19
CA LEU A 327 -10.13 6.97 -1.30
C LEU A 327 -10.93 6.47 -2.50
N GLU A 328 -11.76 7.33 -3.07
CA GLU A 328 -12.56 7.03 -4.24
C GLU A 328 -12.55 8.25 -5.16
N GLU A 329 -12.11 8.08 -6.41
CA GLU A 329 -12.06 9.15 -7.41
C GLU A 329 -11.35 10.43 -6.91
N GLY A 330 -10.26 10.27 -6.17
CA GLY A 330 -9.46 11.38 -5.64
C GLY A 330 -10.03 12.07 -4.39
N LEU A 331 -11.24 11.70 -3.93
CA LEU A 331 -11.81 12.17 -2.68
C LEU A 331 -11.54 11.16 -1.56
N LEU A 332 -10.85 11.58 -0.51
CA LEU A 332 -10.70 10.76 0.69
C LEU A 332 -11.96 10.86 1.54
N TRP A 333 -12.67 9.74 1.68
CA TRP A 333 -13.74 9.57 2.65
C TRP A 333 -13.14 9.11 3.97
N VAL A 334 -13.10 10.00 4.95
CA VAL A 334 -12.66 9.68 6.30
C VAL A 334 -13.81 9.10 7.12
N ASN A 335 -13.52 8.13 7.96
CA ASN A 335 -14.50 7.61 8.91
C ASN A 335 -14.75 8.58 10.07
N TYR A 336 -16.01 8.69 10.48
CA TYR A 336 -16.40 9.44 11.67
C TYR A 336 -17.42 8.67 12.53
N PRO A 337 -17.22 8.56 13.86
CA PRO A 337 -16.03 8.98 14.58
C PRO A 337 -14.79 8.18 14.14
N PRO A 338 -13.58 8.73 14.29
CA PRO A 338 -12.36 8.00 13.93
C PRO A 338 -12.28 6.64 14.64
N ALA A 339 -12.20 5.55 13.87
CA ALA A 339 -12.10 4.20 14.41
C ALA A 339 -10.71 3.95 15.00
N ARG A 340 -10.66 3.37 16.20
CA ARG A 340 -9.42 3.12 16.96
C ARG A 340 -8.34 2.38 16.17
N TYR A 341 -8.73 1.44 15.31
CA TYR A 341 -7.81 0.57 14.56
C TYR A 341 -7.66 0.96 13.09
N ALA A 342 -8.28 2.05 12.65
CA ALA A 342 -8.17 2.57 11.31
C ALA A 342 -7.84 4.07 11.38
N PRO A 343 -6.58 4.44 11.69
CA PRO A 343 -6.18 5.83 11.77
C PRO A 343 -6.38 6.54 10.43
N THR A 344 -7.00 7.71 10.50
CA THR A 344 -7.30 8.60 9.37
C THR A 344 -6.82 10.01 9.72
N PRO A 345 -6.56 10.89 8.73
CA PRO A 345 -6.33 12.30 9.01
C PRO A 345 -7.42 12.89 9.91
N ARG A 346 -7.02 13.62 10.95
CA ARG A 346 -7.94 14.26 11.88
C ARG A 346 -8.53 15.50 11.24
N ILE A 347 -9.78 15.38 10.84
CA ILE A 347 -10.57 16.49 10.31
C ILE A 347 -11.23 17.23 11.48
N PRO A 348 -11.13 18.57 11.56
CA PRO A 348 -11.77 19.37 12.61
C PRO A 348 -13.28 19.44 12.35
N LEU A 349 -13.98 18.38 12.75
CA LEU A 349 -15.41 18.19 12.57
C LEU A 349 -16.12 18.12 13.92
N HIS A 350 -17.11 18.98 14.10
CA HIS A 350 -18.05 18.94 15.22
C HIS A 350 -19.39 18.36 14.73
N LEU A 351 -19.82 17.26 15.35
CA LEU A 351 -21.12 16.66 15.14
C LEU A 351 -21.99 16.91 16.38
N ASP A 352 -23.12 17.58 16.19
CA ASP A 352 -24.16 17.72 17.20
C ASP A 352 -25.24 16.67 16.96
N THR A 353 -25.52 15.90 18.01
CA THR A 353 -26.50 14.81 18.02
C THR A 353 -27.43 14.95 19.22
N GLY A 354 -28.69 14.54 19.05
CA GLY A 354 -29.60 14.40 20.18
C GLY A 354 -29.25 13.23 21.10
N ASP A 355 -29.86 13.24 22.29
CA ASP A 355 -29.63 12.26 23.36
C ASP A 355 -29.97 10.82 22.93
N ASN A 356 -30.89 10.66 21.96
CA ASN A 356 -31.31 9.38 21.40
C ASN A 356 -30.66 9.08 20.04
N SER A 357 -29.45 9.58 19.79
CA SER A 357 -28.74 9.28 18.56
C SER A 357 -28.31 7.82 18.48
N ALA A 358 -28.34 7.26 17.26
CA ALA A 358 -28.02 5.87 16.99
C ALA A 358 -27.17 5.75 15.73
N TRP A 359 -26.08 5.00 15.82
CA TRP A 359 -25.20 4.70 14.69
C TRP A 359 -25.63 3.40 14.04
N PHE A 360 -25.52 3.31 12.72
CA PHE A 360 -25.78 2.08 11.99
C PHE A 360 -24.64 1.77 11.01
N LEU A 361 -24.47 0.47 10.75
CA LEU A 361 -23.57 -0.08 9.75
C LEU A 361 -24.22 -1.35 9.18
N ARG A 362 -24.33 -1.41 7.85
CA ARG A 362 -24.81 -2.55 7.07
C ARG A 362 -23.76 -2.94 6.04
N HIS A 363 -23.93 -4.10 5.42
CA HIS A 363 -23.11 -4.45 4.27
C HIS A 363 -23.51 -3.60 3.05
N ALA A 364 -22.55 -3.08 2.28
CA ALA A 364 -22.87 -2.26 1.11
C ALA A 364 -23.74 -2.97 0.06
N LEU A 365 -23.68 -4.31 -0.01
CA LEU A 365 -24.52 -5.12 -0.90
C LEU A 365 -26.01 -5.10 -0.53
N GLU A 366 -26.36 -4.67 0.68
CA GLU A 366 -27.74 -4.50 1.09
C GLU A 366 -28.32 -3.15 0.64
N VAL A 367 -27.48 -2.25 0.11
CA VAL A 367 -27.88 -0.89 -0.30
C VAL A 367 -27.83 -0.76 -1.82
N GLN A 368 -28.92 -0.29 -2.41
CA GLN A 368 -28.99 0.05 -3.83
C GLN A 368 -28.51 1.49 -4.03
N ALA A 369 -27.63 1.72 -4.99
CA ALA A 369 -27.11 3.05 -5.34
C ALA A 369 -27.46 3.46 -6.78
N ASP A 370 -28.60 3.01 -7.28
CA ASP A 370 -29.10 3.29 -8.63
C ASP A 370 -29.55 4.75 -8.81
N THR A 371 -29.86 5.43 -7.72
CA THR A 371 -30.20 6.86 -7.67
C THR A 371 -28.99 7.79 -7.47
N GLY A 372 -27.77 7.25 -7.51
CA GLY A 372 -26.51 7.98 -7.40
C GLY A 372 -25.80 7.79 -6.05
N GLY A 373 -24.56 8.30 -5.97
CA GLY A 373 -23.71 8.13 -4.79
C GLY A 373 -23.09 6.74 -4.68
N TYR A 374 -22.62 6.39 -3.49
CA TYR A 374 -21.90 5.16 -3.21
C TYR A 374 -22.66 4.30 -2.19
N ALA A 375 -22.95 3.05 -2.54
CA ALA A 375 -23.63 2.11 -1.64
C ALA A 375 -22.87 1.95 -0.31
N TRP A 376 -21.53 1.91 -0.35
CA TRP A 376 -20.68 1.79 0.84
C TRP A 376 -20.62 3.08 1.69
N VAL A 377 -20.96 4.25 1.14
CA VAL A 377 -21.18 5.47 1.94
C VAL A 377 -22.55 5.41 2.61
N ALA A 378 -23.57 5.01 1.85
CA ALA A 378 -24.95 4.92 2.32
C ALA A 378 -25.22 3.76 3.30
N ALA A 379 -24.32 2.78 3.38
CA ALA A 379 -24.44 1.62 4.25
C ALA A 379 -24.13 1.90 5.73
N SER A 380 -23.61 3.08 6.05
CA SER A 380 -23.40 3.54 7.42
C SER A 380 -23.94 4.95 7.63
N GLY A 381 -24.25 5.29 8.88
CA GLY A 381 -24.69 6.63 9.21
C GLY A 381 -25.01 6.83 10.68
N VAL A 382 -25.55 8.00 10.98
CA VAL A 382 -26.02 8.40 12.31
C VAL A 382 -27.43 8.96 12.23
N GLN A 383 -28.32 8.43 13.07
CA GLN A 383 -29.65 8.97 13.33
C GLN A 383 -29.60 9.92 14.54
N GLY A 384 -30.53 10.87 14.60
CA GLY A 384 -30.53 11.88 15.67
C GLY A 384 -29.53 13.01 15.44
N VAL A 385 -29.02 13.18 14.21
CA VAL A 385 -28.15 14.32 13.88
C VAL A 385 -28.94 15.62 13.96
N ARG A 386 -28.33 16.65 14.54
CA ARG A 386 -28.86 18.02 14.65
C ARG A 386 -28.01 19.03 13.89
N GLY A 387 -26.69 18.82 13.88
CA GLY A 387 -25.79 19.72 13.18
C GLY A 387 -24.43 19.09 12.87
N ILE A 388 -23.83 19.55 11.78
CA ILE A 388 -22.46 19.24 11.38
C ILE A 388 -21.76 20.57 11.15
N ARG A 389 -20.56 20.73 11.70
CA ARG A 389 -19.69 21.87 11.45
C ARG A 389 -18.29 21.37 11.11
N LEU A 390 -17.86 21.64 9.88
CA LEU A 390 -16.51 21.39 9.41
C LEU A 390 -15.72 22.69 9.45
N GLU A 391 -14.55 22.68 10.08
CA GLU A 391 -13.65 23.84 10.19
C GLU A 391 -12.40 23.66 9.32
N GLY A 392 -11.54 24.67 9.27
CA GLY A 392 -10.22 24.57 8.61
C GLY A 392 -10.28 24.50 7.08
N LEU A 393 -11.40 24.93 6.47
CA LEU A 393 -11.56 25.01 5.02
C LEU A 393 -10.54 25.95 4.38
N PHE A 394 -10.15 25.62 3.15
CA PHE A 394 -9.14 26.36 2.40
C PHE A 394 -9.48 27.84 2.33
N ASP A 395 -8.51 28.66 2.73
CA ASP A 395 -8.66 30.10 2.84
C ASP A 395 -8.08 30.86 1.65
N GLY A 396 -7.01 30.34 1.05
CA GLY A 396 -6.26 31.00 -0.01
C GLY A 396 -5.73 32.38 0.37
N ASP A 397 -5.01 32.99 -0.56
CA ASP A 397 -4.49 34.36 -0.41
C ASP A 397 -5.49 35.42 -0.89
N ASP A 398 -6.80 35.13 -0.92
CA ASP A 398 -7.79 35.99 -1.55
C ASP A 398 -8.52 36.92 -0.57
N PRO A 399 -8.15 38.22 -0.50
CA PRO A 399 -8.85 39.20 0.33
C PRO A 399 -10.29 39.51 -0.12
N ALA A 400 -10.76 39.01 -1.27
CA ALA A 400 -12.12 39.23 -1.79
C ALA A 400 -13.15 38.14 -1.39
N GLY A 401 -12.76 37.14 -0.58
CA GLY A 401 -13.71 36.17 0.01
C GLY A 401 -14.32 35.17 -0.99
N GLY A 402 -13.59 34.82 -2.05
CA GLY A 402 -14.10 34.13 -3.24
C GLY A 402 -14.16 32.60 -3.25
N MET A 403 -13.84 31.89 -2.15
CA MET A 403 -13.85 30.42 -2.17
C MET A 403 -15.28 29.89 -2.06
N CYS A 404 -15.68 29.10 -3.06
CA CYS A 404 -16.96 28.41 -3.10
C CYS A 404 -16.74 26.91 -3.10
N TYR A 405 -17.65 26.19 -2.46
CA TYR A 405 -17.63 24.75 -2.35
C TYR A 405 -18.89 24.14 -2.93
N THR A 406 -18.72 22.99 -3.57
CA THR A 406 -19.79 22.04 -3.81
C THR A 406 -19.94 21.17 -2.55
N VAL A 407 -21.15 21.12 -2.00
CA VAL A 407 -21.52 20.30 -0.83
C VAL A 407 -22.52 19.25 -1.29
N ARG A 408 -22.23 17.98 -1.01
CA ARG A 408 -23.12 16.85 -1.27
C ARG A 408 -23.48 16.17 0.03
N LEU A 409 -24.77 15.95 0.24
CA LEU A 409 -25.30 15.24 1.41
C LEU A 409 -25.80 13.87 0.98
N HIS A 410 -25.35 12.83 1.68
CA HIS A 410 -25.65 11.43 1.38
C HIS A 410 -26.59 10.84 2.43
N PHE A 411 -27.67 10.22 1.97
CA PHE A 411 -28.71 9.63 2.79
C PHE A 411 -29.07 8.23 2.30
N ALA A 412 -29.51 7.37 3.21
CA ALA A 412 -30.27 6.16 2.90
C ALA A 412 -31.09 5.81 4.15
N GLU A 413 -32.34 5.40 3.97
CA GLU A 413 -33.17 4.94 5.07
C GLU A 413 -32.83 3.48 5.40
N PRO A 414 -32.21 3.17 6.55
CA PRO A 414 -31.82 1.80 6.88
C PRO A 414 -33.01 0.95 7.35
N GLU A 415 -34.09 1.56 7.83
CA GLU A 415 -35.25 0.86 8.37
C GLU A 415 -36.34 0.68 7.30
N ASP A 416 -37.10 -0.41 7.39
CA ASP A 416 -38.26 -0.63 6.51
C ASP A 416 -39.45 0.17 7.05
N ILE A 417 -39.54 1.44 6.63
CA ILE A 417 -40.53 2.43 7.10
C ILE A 417 -41.29 3.02 5.91
N GLU A 418 -42.49 3.50 6.18
CA GLU A 418 -43.31 4.19 5.20
C GLU A 418 -42.91 5.68 5.05
N THR A 419 -43.25 6.25 3.90
CA THR A 419 -43.19 7.69 3.65
C THR A 419 -43.96 8.45 4.73
N GLY A 420 -43.38 9.55 5.22
CA GLY A 420 -43.91 10.42 6.25
C GLY A 420 -43.37 10.12 7.66
N GLN A 421 -42.71 8.98 7.88
CA GLN A 421 -42.25 8.60 9.21
C GLN A 421 -40.95 9.29 9.64
N ARG A 422 -40.06 9.59 8.69
CA ARG A 422 -38.82 10.37 8.90
C ARG A 422 -38.79 11.56 7.95
N VAL A 423 -39.22 12.72 8.45
CA VAL A 423 -39.30 13.96 7.69
C VAL A 423 -38.56 15.07 8.42
N PHE A 424 -37.69 15.80 7.72
CA PHE A 424 -36.90 16.88 8.31
C PHE A 424 -36.49 17.95 7.30
N ASP A 425 -36.24 19.16 7.79
CA ASP A 425 -35.61 20.22 7.02
C ASP A 425 -34.07 20.11 7.14
N VAL A 426 -33.37 20.56 6.10
CA VAL A 426 -31.91 20.72 6.11
C VAL A 426 -31.55 22.15 5.76
N ASN A 427 -30.79 22.79 6.65
CA ASN A 427 -30.19 24.10 6.41
C ASN A 427 -28.70 23.94 6.11
N LEU A 428 -28.20 24.70 5.13
CA LEU A 428 -26.79 24.80 4.78
C LEU A 428 -26.41 26.28 4.81
N GLN A 429 -25.43 26.65 5.65
CA GLN A 429 -25.07 28.05 5.90
C GLN A 429 -26.31 28.91 6.22
N ASP A 430 -27.14 28.45 7.16
CA ASP A 430 -28.39 29.06 7.61
C ASP A 430 -29.49 29.23 6.54
N ASN A 431 -29.25 28.76 5.31
CA ASN A 431 -30.24 28.72 4.24
C ASN A 431 -30.90 27.35 4.19
N ARG A 432 -32.23 27.31 4.23
CA ARG A 432 -32.97 26.05 4.06
C ARG A 432 -32.84 25.54 2.64
N VAL A 433 -32.10 24.45 2.46
CA VAL A 433 -31.81 23.84 1.16
C VAL A 433 -32.67 22.62 0.87
N LEU A 434 -33.16 21.94 1.91
CA LEU A 434 -34.18 20.89 1.79
C LEU A 434 -35.30 21.19 2.79
N LYS A 435 -36.54 21.13 2.32
CA LYS A 435 -37.73 21.34 3.13
C LYS A 435 -38.59 20.08 3.11
N ASP A 436 -39.12 19.67 4.27
CA ASP A 436 -39.98 18.50 4.46
C ASP A 436 -39.36 17.26 3.77
N PHE A 437 -38.05 17.07 3.94
CA PHE A 437 -37.29 16.04 3.23
C PHE A 437 -37.58 14.66 3.82
N ASP A 438 -38.05 13.77 2.94
CA ASP A 438 -38.30 12.37 3.22
C ASP A 438 -37.41 11.50 2.33
N ILE A 439 -36.57 10.70 2.98
CA ILE A 439 -35.58 9.86 2.29
C ILE A 439 -36.28 8.77 1.48
N VAL A 440 -37.28 8.08 2.05
CA VAL A 440 -38.01 6.99 1.39
C VAL A 440 -38.75 7.51 0.17
N ALA A 441 -39.43 8.65 0.29
CA ALA A 441 -40.12 9.29 -0.83
C ALA A 441 -39.14 9.71 -1.94
N ARG A 442 -37.97 10.25 -1.56
CA ARG A 442 -36.96 10.71 -2.52
C ARG A 442 -36.24 9.57 -3.23
N ALA A 443 -35.96 8.48 -2.50
CA ALA A 443 -35.23 7.31 -2.98
C ALA A 443 -36.14 6.29 -3.68
N GLY A 444 -37.44 6.33 -3.41
CA GLY A 444 -38.39 5.30 -3.85
C GLY A 444 -38.26 3.99 -3.06
N GLY A 445 -37.96 4.07 -1.76
CA GLY A 445 -37.85 2.91 -0.86
C GLY A 445 -36.67 2.97 0.11
N SER A 446 -36.71 2.11 1.13
CA SER A 446 -35.60 1.91 2.08
C SER A 446 -34.41 1.19 1.46
N ASN A 447 -33.23 1.33 2.06
CA ASN A 447 -31.95 0.80 1.58
C ASN A 447 -31.57 1.26 0.17
N ARG A 448 -31.93 2.49 -0.17
CA ARG A 448 -31.59 3.12 -1.45
C ARG A 448 -30.86 4.45 -1.18
N ALA A 449 -29.72 4.63 -1.81
CA ALA A 449 -28.85 5.79 -1.60
C ALA A 449 -29.38 7.03 -2.32
N VAL A 450 -29.45 8.16 -1.63
CA VAL A 450 -29.83 9.45 -2.19
C VAL A 450 -28.71 10.45 -1.96
N VAL A 451 -28.39 11.22 -2.99
CA VAL A 451 -27.44 12.33 -2.91
C VAL A 451 -28.13 13.63 -3.31
N THR A 452 -27.97 14.67 -2.51
CA THR A 452 -28.36 16.04 -2.84
C THR A 452 -27.12 16.91 -2.96
N GLU A 453 -27.01 17.68 -4.06
CA GLU A 453 -25.85 18.51 -4.38
C GLU A 453 -26.21 19.99 -4.32
N PHE A 454 -25.35 20.78 -3.69
CA PHE A 454 -25.45 22.23 -3.59
C PHE A 454 -24.11 22.85 -4.01
N ARG A 455 -24.14 23.82 -4.92
CA ARG A 455 -22.94 24.49 -5.48
C ARG A 455 -22.88 25.95 -5.05
N GLY A 456 -21.70 26.55 -5.17
CA GLY A 456 -21.50 27.97 -4.87
C GLY A 456 -21.58 28.28 -3.38
N ILE A 457 -21.39 27.29 -2.50
CA ILE A 457 -21.58 27.45 -1.06
C ILE A 457 -20.31 28.06 -0.46
N ARG A 458 -20.49 29.20 0.21
CA ARG A 458 -19.39 29.93 0.83
C ARG A 458 -19.25 29.51 2.30
N PRO A 459 -18.02 29.27 2.78
CA PRO A 459 -17.78 29.17 4.22
C PRO A 459 -18.21 30.45 4.94
N ASP A 460 -18.49 30.35 6.24
CA ASP A 460 -18.74 31.53 7.07
C ASP A 460 -17.45 32.35 7.34
N ALA A 461 -17.56 33.40 8.17
CA ALA A 461 -16.46 34.29 8.50
C ALA A 461 -15.31 33.55 9.24
N GLU A 462 -15.64 32.51 9.99
CA GLU A 462 -14.72 31.62 10.69
C GLU A 462 -14.22 30.46 9.80
N ARG A 463 -14.59 30.45 8.51
CA ARG A 463 -14.21 29.45 7.50
C ARG A 463 -14.73 28.05 7.82
N GLN A 464 -15.96 28.01 8.32
CA GLN A 464 -16.66 26.79 8.64
C GLN A 464 -17.76 26.51 7.62
N MET A 465 -18.03 25.22 7.40
CA MET A 465 -19.22 24.75 6.70
C MET A 465 -20.18 24.16 7.71
N LYS A 466 -21.39 24.72 7.80
CA LYS A 466 -22.41 24.34 8.76
C LYS A 466 -23.64 23.74 8.05
N VAL A 467 -24.03 22.54 8.48
CA VAL A 467 -25.26 21.85 8.08
C VAL A 467 -26.11 21.64 9.32
N GLU A 468 -27.39 22.02 9.30
CA GLU A 468 -28.33 21.77 10.40
C GLU A 468 -29.50 20.91 9.92
N PHE A 469 -30.01 20.08 10.83
CA PHE A 469 -31.10 19.16 10.60
C PHE A 469 -32.21 19.42 11.60
N LEU A 470 -33.42 19.67 11.11
CA LEU A 470 -34.56 20.05 11.93
C LEU A 470 -35.71 19.07 11.68
N SER A 471 -36.09 18.28 12.68
CA SER A 471 -37.25 17.39 12.56
C SER A 471 -38.51 18.18 12.18
N ALA A 472 -39.24 17.70 11.18
CA ALA A 472 -40.53 18.27 10.83
C ALA A 472 -41.56 17.99 11.94
N ALA A 473 -42.54 18.89 12.10
CA ALA A 473 -43.64 18.68 13.02
C ALA A 473 -44.43 17.41 12.62
N GLY A 474 -44.54 16.45 13.52
CA GLY A 474 -45.21 15.17 13.26
C GLY A 474 -44.29 14.05 12.74
N SER A 475 -43.01 14.31 12.47
CA SER A 475 -42.04 13.25 12.18
C SER A 475 -41.89 12.33 13.39
N THR A 476 -42.05 11.02 13.18
CA THR A 476 -41.93 10.02 14.25
C THR A 476 -40.50 9.59 14.51
N LEU A 477 -39.63 9.74 13.50
CA LEU A 477 -38.22 9.37 13.55
C LEU A 477 -37.32 10.60 13.39
N PRO A 478 -36.14 10.60 14.01
CA PRO A 478 -35.23 11.75 13.95
C PRO A 478 -34.51 11.87 12.60
N PRO A 479 -33.88 13.02 12.26
CA PRO A 479 -33.05 13.15 11.07
C PRO A 479 -31.90 12.15 11.07
N LEU A 480 -31.42 11.77 9.89
CA LEU A 480 -30.22 10.94 9.73
C LEU A 480 -29.33 11.46 8.62
N ILE A 481 -28.06 11.06 8.64
CA ILE A 481 -27.09 11.35 7.58
C ILE A 481 -26.09 10.17 7.47
N CYS A 482 -25.72 9.82 6.24
CA CYS A 482 -24.72 8.79 5.94
C CYS A 482 -23.35 9.40 5.70
N GLY A 483 -23.29 10.47 4.91
CA GLY A 483 -22.03 11.11 4.58
C GLY A 483 -22.18 12.53 4.04
N VAL A 484 -21.08 13.25 4.05
CA VAL A 484 -20.96 14.62 3.52
C VAL A 484 -19.70 14.71 2.67
N ASP A 485 -19.84 15.12 1.42
CA ASP A 485 -18.72 15.40 0.50
C ASP A 485 -18.66 16.92 0.27
N ILE A 486 -17.52 17.53 0.59
CA ILE A 486 -17.27 18.96 0.42
C ILE A 486 -16.06 19.12 -0.49
N ARG A 487 -16.19 19.85 -1.60
CA ARG A 487 -15.10 20.11 -2.56
C ARG A 487 -15.04 21.56 -2.96
N LEU A 488 -13.84 22.13 -2.93
CA LEU A 488 -13.58 23.46 -3.45
C LEU A 488 -13.85 23.48 -4.95
N GLU A 489 -14.60 24.49 -5.41
CA GLU A 489 -14.88 24.71 -6.81
C GLU A 489 -13.68 25.35 -7.50
N GLU A 490 -13.35 24.87 -8.70
CA GLU A 490 -12.33 25.51 -9.53
C GLU A 490 -12.78 26.92 -9.92
N ARG A 491 -11.87 27.89 -9.84
CA ARG A 491 -12.14 29.25 -10.35
C ARG A 491 -12.32 29.15 -11.88
N GLN A 492 -13.50 29.53 -12.36
CA GLN A 492 -13.77 29.68 -13.79
C GLN A 492 -12.99 30.85 -14.39
#